data_AF-A0A9W4ZHI0-F1
#
_entry.id   AF-A0A9W4ZHI0-F1
#
_cell.length_a   1.000
_cell.length_b   1.000
_cell.length_c   1.000
_cell.angle_alpha   90.00
_cell.angle_beta   90.00
_cell.angle_gamma   90.00
#
_symmetry.space_group_name_H-M   'P 1'
#
loop_
_entity.id
_entity.type
_entity.pdbx_description
1 polymer ?
#
loop_
_entity_poly.entity_id
_entity_poly.type
_entity_poly.pdbx_seq_one_letter_code
_entity_poly.pdbx_strand_id
1 'polypeptide(L)'
;MKGMKGMKWAMSDELHMRGTPFKVSRKVSHEEKNQINIHSIDLHRDEETVNEFYAVSPINVEEEALLSVEFEEVTSVLEEKEKLIILHVGEGYTTREIARKFEMGKSTVNKKKNEAFLKINPKYTPLNLRTFFLGKRTLKRNRQLGLTV
;
A
#
# COMPACT_ATOMS: atom_id res chain seq x y z
N MET A 1 43.68 -34.23 17.91
CA MET A 1 42.72 -33.32 18.57
C MET A 1 42.89 -31.92 18.00
N LYS A 2 41.98 -31.45 17.14
CA LYS A 2 41.94 -30.03 16.76
C LYS A 2 41.44 -29.25 17.99
N GLY A 3 42.33 -28.51 18.65
CA GLY A 3 41.99 -27.70 19.81
C GLY A 3 40.96 -26.62 19.49
N MET A 4 40.35 -26.04 20.52
CA MET A 4 39.26 -25.05 20.45
C MET A 4 39.52 -23.87 19.49
N LYS A 5 40.80 -23.53 19.26
CA LYS A 5 41.21 -22.55 18.23
C LYS A 5 40.93 -23.03 16.80
N GLY A 6 41.22 -24.28 16.47
CA GLY A 6 41.00 -24.84 15.13
C GLY A 6 39.52 -24.97 14.76
N MET A 7 38.66 -25.20 15.75
CA MET A 7 37.20 -25.21 15.57
C MET A 7 36.66 -23.81 15.23
N LYS A 8 37.15 -22.78 15.94
CA LYS A 8 36.77 -21.38 15.65
C LYS A 8 37.20 -20.93 14.27
N TRP A 9 38.41 -21.29 13.83
CA TRP A 9 38.89 -21.00 12.48
C TRP A 9 38.05 -21.71 11.41
N ALA A 10 37.76 -23.00 11.59
CA ALA A 10 36.90 -23.73 10.66
C ALA A 10 35.49 -23.14 10.56
N MET A 11 34.89 -22.71 11.67
CA MET A 11 33.60 -22.02 11.67
C MET A 11 33.67 -20.64 11.02
N SER A 12 34.75 -19.89 11.24
CA SER A 12 34.95 -18.58 10.61
C SER A 12 35.08 -18.71 9.10
N ASP A 13 35.84 -19.72 8.64
CA ASP A 13 36.00 -20.01 7.21
C ASP A 13 34.65 -20.45 6.61
N GLU A 14 33.88 -21.31 7.28
CA GLU A 14 32.54 -21.70 6.80
C GLU A 14 31.57 -20.52 6.72
N LEU A 15 31.57 -19.61 7.70
CA LEU A 15 30.73 -18.42 7.71
C LEU A 15 31.13 -17.40 6.63
N HIS A 16 32.43 -17.25 6.37
CA HIS A 16 32.92 -16.31 5.35
C HIS A 16 32.78 -16.86 3.94
N MET A 17 32.92 -18.18 3.74
CA MET A 17 32.81 -18.81 2.41
C MET A 17 31.36 -19.08 1.97
N ARG A 18 30.41 -19.27 2.91
CA ARG A 18 29.00 -19.64 2.59
C ARG A 18 27.99 -18.49 2.70
N GLY A 19 28.42 -17.29 3.09
CA GLY A 19 27.56 -16.10 3.15
C GLY A 19 26.74 -15.97 4.44
N THR A 20 25.66 -15.17 4.37
CA THR A 20 24.89 -14.73 5.55
C THR A 20 24.22 -15.91 6.28
N PRO A 21 24.54 -16.15 7.57
CA PRO A 21 23.89 -17.20 8.34
C PRO A 21 22.44 -16.80 8.68
N PHE A 22 21.49 -17.72 8.47
CA PHE A 22 20.11 -17.58 8.96
C PHE A 22 19.86 -18.55 10.10
N LYS A 23 19.02 -18.13 11.06
CA LYS A 23 18.85 -18.85 12.33
C LYS A 23 17.62 -19.75 12.28
N VAL A 24 17.84 -21.06 12.37
CA VAL A 24 16.77 -22.04 12.58
C VAL A 24 16.52 -22.25 14.08
N SER A 25 15.25 -22.27 14.49
CA SER A 25 14.86 -22.45 15.89
C SER A 25 15.29 -23.82 16.42
N ARG A 26 15.59 -23.89 17.73
CA ARG A 26 15.90 -25.15 18.43
C ARG A 26 14.71 -26.11 18.54
N LYS A 27 13.49 -25.62 18.31
CA LYS A 27 12.24 -26.39 18.41
C LYS A 27 11.91 -27.20 17.15
N VAL A 28 12.75 -27.12 16.11
CA VAL A 28 12.54 -27.78 14.81
C VAL A 28 13.24 -29.15 14.83
N SER A 29 12.54 -30.20 14.39
CA SER A 29 13.05 -31.58 14.39
C SER A 29 14.22 -31.75 13.40
N HIS A 30 14.93 -32.88 13.50
CA HIS A 30 15.99 -33.18 12.53
C HIS A 30 15.44 -33.44 11.14
N GLU A 31 14.27 -34.08 11.02
CA GLU A 31 13.61 -34.29 9.72
C GLU A 31 13.19 -32.97 9.08
N GLU A 32 12.58 -32.06 9.85
CA GLU A 32 12.16 -30.75 9.37
C GLU A 32 13.34 -29.88 8.93
N LYS A 33 14.49 -29.98 9.61
CA LYS A 33 15.73 -29.30 9.19
C LYS A 33 16.27 -29.83 7.87
N ASN A 34 16.19 -31.14 7.64
CA ASN A 34 16.66 -31.76 6.40
C ASN A 34 15.73 -31.47 5.21
N GLN A 35 14.51 -30.99 5.44
CA GLN A 35 13.60 -30.48 4.41
C GLN A 35 13.88 -29.03 4.01
N ILE A 36 14.71 -28.30 4.78
CA ILE A 36 15.10 -26.93 4.44
C ILE A 36 16.07 -27.00 3.26
N ASN A 37 15.52 -26.79 2.06
CA ASN A 37 16.29 -26.87 0.83
C ASN A 37 16.63 -25.44 0.35
N ILE A 38 17.84 -24.99 0.66
CA ILE A 38 18.35 -23.67 0.27
C ILE A 38 18.93 -23.81 -1.13
N HIS A 39 18.34 -23.10 -2.09
CA HIS A 39 18.87 -23.04 -3.44
C HIS A 39 19.29 -21.59 -3.71
N SER A 40 20.54 -21.38 -4.14
CA SER A 40 20.82 -20.24 -5.00
C SER A 40 20.13 -20.54 -6.33
N ILE A 41 19.34 -19.60 -6.86
CA ILE A 41 18.87 -19.74 -8.24
C ILE A 41 20.01 -19.20 -9.11
N ASP A 42 20.94 -20.07 -9.50
CA ASP A 42 21.97 -19.72 -10.48
C ASP A 42 21.38 -19.91 -11.89
N LEU A 43 21.06 -18.79 -12.55
CA LEU A 43 20.61 -18.78 -13.95
C LEU A 43 21.84 -18.81 -14.85
N HIS A 44 22.15 -19.97 -15.44
CA HIS A 44 23.15 -20.07 -16.49
C HIS A 44 22.57 -19.65 -17.84
N ARG A 45 23.12 -18.59 -18.42
CA ARG A 45 23.05 -18.30 -19.86
C ARG A 45 24.44 -17.93 -20.33
N ASP A 46 25.05 -18.87 -21.05
CA ASP A 46 26.35 -18.86 -21.73
C ASP A 46 27.35 -17.75 -21.34
N GLU A 47 28.20 -18.18 -20.40
CA GLU A 47 29.61 -17.83 -20.13
C GLU A 47 30.02 -16.56 -19.38
N GLU A 48 29.10 -15.69 -18.94
CA GLU A 48 29.44 -14.62 -17.98
C GLU A 48 28.40 -14.50 -16.86
N THR A 49 28.85 -14.75 -15.62
CA THR A 49 28.04 -14.61 -14.40
C THR A 49 27.70 -13.14 -14.15
N VAL A 50 26.54 -12.72 -14.64
CA VAL A 50 25.94 -11.42 -14.36
C VAL A 50 24.92 -11.58 -13.23
N ASN A 51 25.20 -10.97 -12.08
CA ASN A 51 24.32 -10.93 -10.90
C ASN A 51 23.06 -10.10 -11.17
N GLU A 52 22.03 -10.66 -11.80
CA GLU A 52 20.79 -9.92 -12.06
C GLU A 52 19.54 -10.76 -11.73
N PHE A 53 19.29 -10.94 -10.44
CA PHE A 53 17.91 -11.17 -9.98
C PHE A 53 17.17 -9.84 -10.01
N TYR A 54 16.52 -9.54 -11.12
CA TYR A 54 15.38 -8.65 -11.04
C TYR A 54 14.15 -9.52 -10.80
N ALA A 55 13.51 -9.33 -9.64
CA ALA A 55 12.13 -9.74 -9.45
C ALA A 55 11.34 -9.01 -10.54
N VAL A 56 11.09 -9.68 -11.67
CA VAL A 56 10.28 -9.12 -12.75
C VAL A 56 8.87 -8.98 -12.19
N SER A 57 8.57 -7.77 -11.74
CA SER A 57 7.23 -7.42 -11.29
C SER A 57 6.27 -7.70 -12.45
N PRO A 58 5.12 -8.35 -12.23
CA PRO A 58 4.11 -8.52 -13.27
C PRO A 58 3.48 -7.18 -13.70
N ILE A 59 3.89 -6.07 -13.08
CA ILE A 59 3.43 -4.71 -13.39
C ILE A 59 3.95 -4.31 -14.77
N ASN A 60 3.04 -4.00 -15.68
CA ASN A 60 3.37 -3.37 -16.93
C ASN A 60 3.70 -1.89 -16.69
N VAL A 61 4.99 -1.57 -16.69
CA VAL A 61 5.52 -0.23 -16.39
C VAL A 61 5.00 0.82 -17.38
N GLU A 62 4.77 0.45 -18.64
CA GLU A 62 4.24 1.36 -19.66
C GLU A 62 2.79 1.75 -19.37
N GLU A 63 1.96 0.76 -19.00
CA GLU A 63 0.56 1.00 -18.63
C GLU A 63 0.45 1.87 -17.37
N GLU A 64 1.26 1.60 -16.36
CA GLU A 64 1.29 2.40 -15.12
C GLU A 64 1.72 3.84 -15.40
N ALA A 65 2.73 4.03 -16.25
CA ALA A 65 3.17 5.36 -16.67
C ALA A 65 2.05 6.14 -17.38
N LEU A 66 1.34 5.52 -18.32
CA LEU A 66 0.20 6.15 -19.01
C LEU A 66 -0.92 6.53 -18.02
N LEU A 67 -1.29 5.62 -17.11
CA LEU A 67 -2.31 5.89 -16.08
C LEU A 67 -1.90 7.04 -15.15
N SER A 68 -0.62 7.16 -14.82
CA SER A 68 -0.13 8.26 -13.98
C SER A 68 -0.28 9.63 -14.66
N VAL A 69 -0.02 9.71 -15.97
CA VAL A 69 -0.18 10.94 -16.76
C VAL A 69 -1.66 11.30 -16.87
N GLU A 70 -2.52 10.34 -17.20
CA GLU A 70 -3.97 10.55 -17.25
C GLU A 70 -4.52 11.03 -15.90
N PHE A 71 -4.06 10.45 -14.80
CA PHE A 71 -4.44 10.86 -13.46
C PHE A 71 -4.01 12.31 -13.16
N GLU A 72 -2.79 12.69 -13.53
CA GLU A 72 -2.31 14.06 -13.34
C GLU A 72 -3.10 15.08 -14.17
N GLU A 73 -3.39 14.75 -15.43
CA GLU A 73 -4.21 15.59 -16.31
C GLU A 73 -5.61 15.80 -15.74
N VAL A 74 -6.29 14.73 -15.32
CA VAL A 74 -7.64 14.79 -14.75
C VAL A 74 -7.67 15.56 -13.43
N THR A 75 -6.65 15.38 -12.59
CA THR A 75 -6.59 16.04 -11.29
C THR A 75 -6.06 17.48 -11.35
N SER A 76 -5.47 17.91 -12.46
CA SER A 76 -4.92 19.26 -12.65
C SER A 76 -5.88 20.40 -12.29
N VAL A 77 -7.18 20.19 -12.46
CA VAL A 77 -8.27 21.14 -12.17
C VAL A 77 -8.51 21.35 -10.66
N LEU A 78 -7.98 20.47 -9.82
CA LEU A 78 -8.22 20.45 -8.38
C LEU A 78 -7.22 21.28 -7.59
N GLU A 79 -7.69 21.86 -6.48
CA GLU A 79 -6.81 22.44 -5.46
C GLU A 79 -5.93 21.33 -4.83
N GLU A 80 -4.72 21.67 -4.39
CA GLU A 80 -3.79 20.73 -3.76
C GLU A 80 -4.43 19.95 -2.58
N LYS A 81 -5.21 20.64 -1.74
CA LYS A 81 -5.94 19.98 -0.64
C LYS A 81 -7.02 19.02 -1.14
N GLU A 82 -7.66 19.30 -2.27
CA GLU A 82 -8.67 18.43 -2.87
C GLU A 82 -8.03 17.19 -3.50
N LYS A 83 -6.89 17.36 -4.19
CA LYS A 83 -6.07 16.24 -4.72
C LYS A 83 -5.70 15.26 -3.62
N LEU A 84 -5.16 15.78 -2.51
CA LEU A 84 -4.78 14.97 -1.37
C LEU A 84 -5.98 14.22 -0.76
N ILE A 85 -7.14 14.87 -0.63
CA ILE A 85 -8.34 14.20 -0.11
C ILE A 85 -8.79 13.06 -1.04
N ILE A 86 -8.81 13.27 -2.36
CA ILE A 86 -9.21 12.23 -3.32
C ILE A 86 -8.21 11.06 -3.31
N LEU A 87 -6.91 11.34 -3.23
CA LEU A 87 -5.89 10.30 -3.15
C LEU A 87 -6.12 9.36 -1.96
N HIS A 88 -6.33 9.93 -0.77
CA HIS A 88 -6.60 9.12 0.44
C HIS A 88 -7.92 8.35 0.34
N VAL A 89 -8.91 8.89 -0.38
CA VAL A 89 -10.15 8.14 -0.66
C VAL A 89 -9.85 6.94 -1.58
N GLY A 90 -9.01 7.10 -2.60
CA GLY A 90 -8.56 6.02 -3.48
C GLY A 90 -7.76 4.94 -2.76
N GLU A 91 -6.93 5.33 -1.79
CA GLU A 91 -6.20 4.44 -0.88
C GLU A 91 -7.11 3.70 0.12
N GLY A 92 -8.40 4.05 0.19
CA GLY A 92 -9.39 3.40 1.06
C GLY A 92 -9.56 4.02 2.45
N TYR A 93 -8.99 5.20 2.71
CA TYR A 93 -9.18 5.89 3.99
C TYR A 93 -10.63 6.31 4.20
N THR A 94 -11.10 6.16 5.43
CA THR A 94 -12.40 6.66 5.84
C THR A 94 -12.38 8.18 5.96
N THR A 95 -13.54 8.82 5.77
CA THR A 95 -13.69 10.28 5.96
C THR A 95 -13.27 10.73 7.37
N ARG A 96 -13.32 9.83 8.37
CA ARG A 96 -12.89 10.12 9.74
C ARG A 96 -11.38 10.18 9.87
N GLU A 97 -10.66 9.27 9.22
CA GLU A 97 -9.20 9.25 9.21
C GLU A 97 -8.65 10.43 8.43
N ILE A 98 -9.24 10.75 7.27
CA ILE A 98 -8.89 11.93 6.48
C ILE A 98 -9.13 13.21 7.29
N ALA A 99 -10.30 13.33 7.94
CA ALA A 99 -10.61 14.46 8.81
C ALA A 99 -9.58 14.64 9.93
N ARG A 100 -9.13 13.54 10.55
CA ARG A 100 -8.09 13.56 11.58
C ARG A 100 -6.73 13.96 11.00
N LYS A 101 -6.35 13.41 9.84
CA LYS A 101 -5.05 13.65 9.20
C LYS A 101 -4.86 15.12 8.78
N PHE A 102 -5.93 15.76 8.31
CA PHE A 102 -5.90 17.15 7.86
C PHE A 102 -6.50 18.14 8.89
N GLU A 103 -6.67 17.70 10.14
CA GLU A 103 -7.20 18.52 11.24
C GLU A 103 -8.48 19.29 10.89
N MET A 104 -9.38 18.65 10.14
CA MET A 104 -10.58 19.29 9.61
C MET A 104 -11.86 18.55 10.01
N GLY A 105 -12.99 19.26 9.98
CA GLY A 105 -14.31 18.67 10.25
C GLY A 105 -14.73 17.66 9.17
N LYS A 106 -15.44 16.59 9.56
CA LYS A 106 -15.98 15.58 8.63
C LYS A 106 -16.89 16.19 7.56
N SER A 107 -17.63 17.24 7.91
CA SER A 107 -18.47 18.01 6.99
C SER A 107 -17.62 18.70 5.92
N THR A 108 -16.50 19.31 6.31
CA THR A 108 -15.57 19.98 5.43
C THR A 108 -14.91 19.01 4.45
N VAL A 109 -14.47 17.84 4.92
CA VAL A 109 -13.94 16.76 4.05
C VAL A 109 -14.98 16.35 3.00
N ASN A 110 -16.22 16.11 3.43
CA ASN A 110 -17.29 15.71 2.50
C ASN A 110 -17.63 16.80 1.49
N LYS A 111 -17.61 18.07 1.90
CA LYS A 111 -17.82 19.20 0.99
C LYS A 111 -16.72 19.26 -0.06
N LYS A 112 -15.44 19.28 0.35
CA LYS A 112 -14.30 19.29 -0.57
C LYS A 112 -14.27 18.08 -1.50
N LYS A 113 -14.60 16.89 -1.00
CA LYS A 113 -14.72 15.67 -1.81
C LYS A 113 -15.76 15.83 -2.92
N ASN A 114 -16.94 16.36 -2.60
CA ASN A 114 -18.01 16.56 -3.58
C ASN A 114 -17.66 17.67 -4.59
N GLU A 115 -17.05 18.76 -4.12
CA GLU A 115 -16.57 19.84 -4.99
C GLU A 115 -15.53 19.31 -5.99
N ALA A 116 -14.57 18.54 -5.52
CA ALA A 116 -13.55 17.91 -6.35
C ALA A 116 -14.16 16.94 -7.39
N PHE A 117 -15.14 16.13 -6.99
CA PHE A 117 -15.87 15.26 -7.91
C PHE A 117 -16.57 16.02 -9.04
N LEU A 118 -17.22 17.15 -8.71
CA LEU A 118 -17.93 17.98 -9.70
C LEU A 118 -16.96 18.74 -10.63
N LYS A 119 -15.79 19.15 -10.12
CA LYS A 119 -14.73 19.76 -10.94
C LYS A 119 -14.19 18.78 -11.97
N ILE A 120 -13.94 17.53 -11.57
CA ILE A 120 -13.49 16.47 -12.48
C ILE A 120 -14.60 16.13 -13.49
N ASN A 121 -15.86 16.15 -13.07
CA ASN A 121 -17.00 15.73 -13.89
C ASN A 121 -17.98 16.89 -14.14
N PRO A 122 -17.62 17.90 -14.96
CA PRO A 122 -18.44 19.10 -15.14
C PRO A 122 -19.79 18.84 -15.83
N LYS A 123 -19.89 17.76 -16.61
CA LYS A 123 -21.14 17.33 -17.28
C LYS A 123 -22.01 16.42 -16.40
N TYR A 124 -21.63 16.19 -15.15
CA TYR A 124 -22.40 15.35 -14.24
C TYR A 124 -23.73 16.01 -13.92
N THR A 125 -24.82 15.49 -14.50
CA THR A 125 -26.17 15.82 -14.07
C THR A 125 -26.48 15.04 -12.81
N PRO A 126 -26.75 15.70 -11.66
CA PRO A 126 -27.16 14.98 -10.48
C PRO A 126 -28.46 14.26 -10.78
N LEU A 127 -28.41 12.93 -10.80
CA LEU A 127 -29.61 12.14 -10.56
C LEU A 127 -30.16 12.69 -9.23
N ASN A 128 -31.45 13.05 -9.16
CA ASN A 128 -32.12 13.65 -7.98
C ASN A 128 -32.09 12.75 -6.70
N LEU A 129 -31.11 11.86 -6.60
CA LEU A 129 -30.63 11.17 -5.43
C LEU A 129 -29.87 12.17 -4.56
N ARG A 130 -30.36 12.36 -3.33
CA ARG A 130 -29.92 13.39 -2.38
C ARG A 130 -28.43 13.38 -2.04
N THR A 131 -27.65 12.37 -2.45
CA THR A 131 -26.16 12.31 -2.40
C THR A 131 -25.66 10.90 -2.80
N PHE A 132 -24.75 10.80 -3.77
CA PHE A 132 -24.13 9.52 -4.18
C PHE A 132 -23.20 8.94 -3.10
N PHE A 133 -22.50 9.81 -2.37
CA PHE A 133 -21.43 9.43 -1.42
C PHE A 133 -21.84 9.47 0.05
N LEU A 134 -23.14 9.58 0.34
CA LEU A 134 -23.60 9.49 1.71
C LEU A 134 -23.88 8.03 2.07
N GLY A 135 -22.97 7.43 2.84
CA GLY A 135 -23.37 6.33 3.70
C GLY A 135 -24.65 6.73 4.46
N LYS A 136 -25.58 5.78 4.58
CA LYS A 136 -26.95 5.96 5.12
C LYS A 136 -26.97 7.00 6.24
N ARG A 137 -27.49 8.21 5.98
CA ARG A 137 -27.74 9.21 7.02
C ARG A 137 -28.82 8.64 7.94
N THR A 138 -28.51 8.41 9.21
CA THR A 138 -29.53 8.24 10.23
C THR A 138 -30.32 9.55 10.32
N LEU A 139 -31.61 9.50 9.98
CA LEU A 139 -32.56 10.59 10.17
C LEU A 139 -32.63 10.91 11.67
N LYS A 140 -31.87 11.92 12.12
CA LYS A 140 -32.10 12.50 13.45
C LYS A 140 -33.35 13.36 13.36
N ARG A 141 -34.47 12.87 13.92
CA ARG A 141 -35.67 13.67 14.17
C ARG A 141 -35.27 14.91 14.98
N ASN A 142 -35.58 16.10 14.48
CA ASN A 142 -35.50 17.33 15.25
C ASN A 142 -36.51 17.23 16.41
N ARG A 143 -36.04 17.22 17.66
CA ARG A 143 -36.86 17.28 18.88
C ARG A 143 -37.53 18.66 19.11
N GLN A 144 -37.50 19.55 18.12
CA GLN A 144 -37.89 20.96 18.26
C GLN A 144 -39.28 21.33 17.72
N LEU A 145 -40.08 20.38 17.24
CA LEU A 145 -41.51 20.63 17.03
C LEU A 145 -42.29 20.18 18.26
N GLY A 146 -42.09 20.93 19.35
CA GLY A 146 -43.05 20.98 20.45
C GLY A 146 -44.30 21.70 19.94
N LEU A 147 -45.33 20.93 19.58
CA LEU A 147 -46.68 21.45 19.45
C LEU A 147 -47.36 21.28 20.82
N THR A 148 -47.23 22.32 21.64
CA THR A 148 -48.27 22.73 22.58
C THR A 148 -49.38 23.41 21.76
N VAL A 149 -50.53 22.75 21.59
CA VAL A 149 -51.83 22.96 22.25
C VAL A 149 -52.65 21.69 22.00
#